data_AF-T1BPM2-F1
#
_entry.id   AF-T1BPM2-F1
#
_cell.length_a   1.000
_cell.length_b   1.000
_cell.length_c   1.000
_cell.angle_alpha   90.00
_cell.angle_beta   90.00
_cell.angle_gamma   90.00
#
_symmetry.space_group_name_H-M   'P 1'
#
loop_
_entity.id
_entity.type
_entity.pdbx_description
1 polymer ?
#
loop_
_entity_poly.entity_id
_entity_poly.type
_entity_poly.pdbx_seq_one_letter_code
_entity_poly.pdbx_strand_id
1 'polypeptide(L)'
;MAQHMNQAVDEVRRAESSRLQAKNKDEARRLKNMRWPLLRKGSRVRGRARKKLNALLASKLATARAWELKEAFGHFWKYKSPLWASAFLDCWCQRAMRSRLEPMRK
;
A
#
# COMPACT_ATOMS: atom_id res chain seq x y z
N MET A 1 -13.21 -4.47 6.84
CA MET A 1 -12.09 -4.98 6.00
C MET A 1 -11.38 -3.89 5.18
N ALA A 2 -12.02 -3.22 4.21
CA ALA A 2 -11.34 -2.19 3.40
C ALA A 2 -10.82 -0.97 4.20
N GLN A 3 -11.47 -0.63 5.31
CA GLN A 3 -11.02 0.43 6.23
C GLN A 3 -9.73 0.05 6.97
N HIS A 4 -9.59 -1.18 7.46
CA HIS A 4 -8.38 -1.62 8.16
C HIS A 4 -7.15 -1.58 7.24
N MET A 5 -7.28 -2.04 6.00
CA MET A 5 -6.19 -1.94 5.02
C MET A 5 -5.84 -0.48 4.69
N ASN A 6 -6.85 0.37 4.57
CA ASN A 6 -6.65 1.80 4.35
C ASN A 6 -5.94 2.49 5.53
N GLN A 7 -6.29 2.12 6.76
CA GLN A 7 -5.63 2.58 7.97
C GLN A 7 -4.17 2.10 8.02
N ALA A 8 -3.92 0.80 7.77
CA ALA A 8 -2.59 0.24 7.71
C ALA A 8 -1.69 0.95 6.69
N VAL A 9 -2.21 1.27 5.48
CA VAL A 9 -1.46 2.05 4.48
C VAL A 9 -1.15 3.47 4.98
N ASP A 10 -2.11 4.15 5.63
CA ASP A 10 -1.87 5.50 6.16
C ASP A 10 -0.88 5.49 7.33
N GLU A 11 -0.90 4.46 8.18
CA GLU A 11 0.08 4.26 9.26
C GLU A 11 1.49 4.04 8.72
N VAL A 12 1.66 3.15 7.73
CA VAL A 12 2.96 2.94 7.06
C VAL A 12 3.45 4.25 6.44
N ARG A 13 2.58 4.99 5.75
CA ARG A 13 2.92 6.29 5.17
C ARG A 13 3.37 7.30 6.22
N ARG A 14 2.70 7.37 7.38
CA ARG A 14 3.07 8.28 8.48
C ARG A 14 4.42 7.91 9.06
N ALA A 15 4.60 6.64 9.44
CA ALA A 15 5.86 6.15 10.01
C ALA A 15 7.03 6.37 9.05
N GLU A 16 6.84 6.08 7.77
CA GLU A 16 7.87 6.28 6.75
C GLU A 16 8.13 7.77 6.48
N SER A 17 7.10 8.61 6.42
CA SER A 17 7.26 10.06 6.26
C SER A 17 8.06 10.68 7.41
N SER A 18 7.81 10.27 8.65
CA SER A 18 8.57 10.73 9.81
C SER A 18 10.03 10.26 9.76
N ARG A 19 10.26 8.99 9.38
CA ARG A 19 11.62 8.44 9.22
C ARG A 19 12.41 9.15 8.11
N LEU A 20 11.75 9.45 6.98
CA LEU A 20 12.38 10.11 5.84
C LEU A 20 12.64 11.59 6.10
N GLN A 21 11.84 12.26 6.93
CA GLN A 21 12.10 13.66 7.30
C GLN A 21 13.50 13.87 7.89
N ALA A 22 14.01 12.88 8.65
CA ALA A 22 15.34 12.90 9.24
C ALA A 22 16.45 12.45 8.27
N LYS A 23 16.17 11.53 7.33
CA LYS A 23 17.20 10.92 6.46
C LYS A 23 17.26 11.51 5.05
N ASN A 24 16.11 11.80 4.44
CA ASN A 24 16.01 12.25 3.06
C ASN A 24 14.73 13.08 2.85
N LYS A 25 14.88 14.41 2.89
CA LYS A 25 13.77 15.37 2.77
C LYS A 25 13.06 15.30 1.41
N ASP A 26 13.75 14.91 0.34
CA ASP A 26 13.16 14.83 -1.00
C ASP A 26 12.19 13.65 -1.12
N GLU A 27 12.56 12.48 -0.56
CA GLU A 27 11.65 11.34 -0.50
C GLU A 27 10.45 11.60 0.41
N ALA A 28 10.67 12.26 1.56
CA ALA A 28 9.57 12.70 2.42
C ALA A 28 8.60 13.65 1.69
N ARG A 29 9.13 14.53 0.82
CA ARG A 29 8.32 15.44 0.00
C ARG A 29 7.47 14.71 -1.04
N ARG A 30 7.92 13.54 -1.53
CA ARG A 30 7.12 12.67 -2.42
C ARG A 30 5.91 12.05 -1.72
N LEU A 31 6.01 11.77 -0.41
CA LEU A 31 4.90 11.25 0.41
C LEU A 31 3.90 12.35 0.84
N LYS A 32 4.30 13.62 0.76
CA LYS A 32 3.43 14.76 1.08
C LYS A 32 2.23 14.80 0.11
N ASN A 33 1.04 15.00 0.65
CA ASN A 33 -0.23 15.03 -0.09
C ASN A 33 -0.62 13.73 -0.83
N MET A 34 0.05 12.60 -0.56
CA MET A 34 -0.26 11.31 -1.18
C MET A 34 -1.32 10.48 -0.44
N ARG A 35 -1.81 10.93 0.71
CA ARG A 35 -2.83 10.22 1.52
C ARG A 35 -4.06 9.82 0.69
N TRP A 36 -4.74 10.79 0.08
CA TRP A 36 -5.98 10.52 -0.66
C TRP A 36 -5.78 9.64 -1.91
N PRO A 37 -4.76 9.87 -2.76
CA PRO A 37 -4.45 8.94 -3.85
C PRO A 37 -4.22 7.50 -3.40
N LEU A 38 -3.54 7.29 -2.26
CA LEU A 38 -3.25 5.95 -1.73
C LEU A 38 -4.50 5.25 -1.17
N LEU A 39 -5.43 6.01 -0.60
CA LEU A 39 -6.68 5.48 -0.02
C LEU A 39 -7.72 5.11 -1.07
N ARG A 40 -7.65 5.70 -2.27
CA ARG A 40 -8.54 5.35 -3.39
C ARG A 40 -8.09 4.06 -4.07
N LYS A 41 -9.03 3.37 -4.72
CA LYS A 41 -8.75 2.22 -5.59
C LYS A 41 -7.88 2.68 -6.77
N GLY A 42 -6.86 1.92 -7.14
CA GLY A 42 -5.91 2.29 -8.19
C GLY A 42 -6.57 2.62 -9.53
N SER A 43 -7.68 1.96 -9.86
CA SER A 43 -8.48 2.26 -11.07
C SER A 43 -9.15 3.63 -11.08
N ARG A 44 -9.35 4.24 -9.90
CA ARG A 44 -9.95 5.57 -9.72
C ARG A 44 -8.91 6.69 -9.63
N VAL A 45 -7.62 6.35 -9.52
CA VAL A 45 -6.52 7.33 -9.50
C VAL A 45 -6.11 7.65 -10.93
N ARG A 46 -6.34 8.89 -11.37
CA ARG A 46 -6.12 9.34 -12.76
C ARG A 46 -5.25 10.59 -12.83
N GLY A 47 -4.75 10.91 -14.03
CA GLY A 47 -4.01 12.13 -14.32
C GLY A 47 -2.72 12.29 -13.50
N ARG A 48 -2.47 13.49 -12.98
CA ARG A 48 -1.26 13.83 -12.20
C ARG A 48 -1.08 12.95 -10.96
N ALA A 49 -2.16 12.53 -10.31
CA ALA A 49 -2.08 11.65 -9.14
C ALA A 49 -1.57 10.25 -9.51
N ARG A 50 -1.94 9.73 -10.69
CA ARG A 50 -1.46 8.42 -11.18
C ARG A 50 0.03 8.45 -11.48
N LYS A 51 0.53 9.54 -12.10
CA LYS A 51 1.97 9.72 -12.36
C LYS A 51 2.78 9.72 -11.05
N LYS A 52 2.31 10.45 -10.03
CA LYS A 52 2.95 10.46 -8.70
C LYS A 52 2.92 9.10 -8.03
N LEU A 53 1.79 8.38 -8.13
CA LEU A 53 1.66 7.04 -7.60
C LEU A 53 2.62 6.07 -8.29
N ASN A 54 2.73 6.10 -9.62
CA ASN A 54 3.68 5.26 -10.35
C ASN A 54 5.14 5.57 -9.98
N ALA A 55 5.49 6.84 -9.80
CA ALA A 55 6.82 7.23 -9.32
C ALA A 55 7.11 6.70 -7.91
N LEU A 56 6.09 6.64 -7.05
CA LEU A 56 6.18 6.02 -5.74
C LEU A 56 6.30 4.49 -5.84
N LEU A 57 5.56 3.83 -6.73
CA LEU A 57 5.68 2.38 -6.97
C LEU A 57 7.04 1.98 -7.55
N ALA A 58 7.64 2.84 -8.38
CA ALA A 58 9.00 2.64 -8.87
C ALA A 58 10.08 2.82 -7.79
N SER A 59 9.72 3.34 -6.62
CA SER A 59 10.65 3.53 -5.50
C SER A 59 10.67 2.31 -4.58
N LYS A 60 11.76 2.14 -3.83
CA LYS A 60 11.89 1.05 -2.83
C LYS A 60 11.22 1.36 -1.48
N LEU A 61 10.29 2.33 -1.47
CA LEU A 61 9.60 2.78 -0.25
C LEU A 61 8.64 1.71 0.31
N ALA A 62 8.53 1.68 1.63
CA ALA A 62 7.59 0.82 2.35
C ALA A 62 6.13 1.15 1.99
N THR A 63 5.81 2.43 1.79
CA THR A 63 4.48 2.91 1.40
C THR A 63 4.04 2.33 0.05
N ALA A 64 4.97 2.15 -0.89
CA ALA A 64 4.69 1.55 -2.19
C ALA A 64 4.26 0.09 -2.05
N ARG A 65 5.02 -0.69 -1.28
CA ARG A 65 4.71 -2.10 -0.98
C ARG A 65 3.39 -2.24 -0.23
N ALA A 66 3.13 -1.35 0.73
CA ALA A 66 1.87 -1.32 1.46
C ALA A 66 0.68 -1.10 0.51
N TRP A 67 0.83 -0.19 -0.45
CA TRP A 67 -0.21 0.09 -1.43
C TRP A 67 -0.45 -1.09 -2.39
N GLU A 68 0.60 -1.77 -2.85
CA GLU A 68 0.45 -2.98 -3.67
C GLU A 68 -0.31 -4.09 -2.93
N LEU A 69 0.02 -4.32 -1.65
CA LEU A 69 -0.66 -5.33 -0.83
C LEU A 69 -2.16 -5.03 -0.70
N LYS A 70 -2.51 -3.76 -0.50
CA LYS A 70 -3.89 -3.29 -0.49
C LYS A 70 -4.58 -3.58 -1.83
N GLU A 71 -3.98 -3.21 -2.96
CA GLU A 71 -4.60 -3.41 -4.27
C GLU A 71 -4.75 -4.89 -4.63
N ALA A 72 -3.76 -5.72 -4.29
CA ALA A 72 -3.83 -7.16 -4.47
C ALA A 72 -5.03 -7.76 -3.72
N PHE A 73 -5.28 -7.33 -2.49
CA PHE A 73 -6.46 -7.76 -1.73
C PHE A 73 -7.78 -7.23 -2.33
N GLY A 74 -7.75 -6.13 -3.06
CA GLY A 74 -8.89 -5.68 -3.85
C GLY A 74 -9.28 -6.67 -4.97
N HIS A 75 -8.35 -7.49 -5.44
CA HIS A 75 -8.62 -8.59 -6.38
C HIS A 75 -9.17 -9.85 -5.70
N PHE A 76 -8.79 -10.08 -4.43
CA PHE A 76 -9.31 -11.20 -3.64
C PHE A 76 -10.84 -11.26 -3.66
N TRP A 77 -11.50 -10.11 -3.53
CA TRP A 77 -12.97 -10.00 -3.50
C TRP A 77 -13.67 -10.33 -4.83
N LYS A 78 -12.91 -10.61 -5.90
CA LYS A 78 -13.46 -11.04 -7.19
C LYS A 78 -13.41 -12.56 -7.39
N TYR A 79 -12.71 -13.31 -6.53
CA TYR A 79 -12.66 -14.77 -6.67
C TYR A 79 -14.01 -15.39 -6.33
N LYS A 80 -14.48 -16.29 -7.19
CA LYS A 80 -15.70 -17.07 -6.98
C LYS A 80 -15.43 -18.44 -6.34
N SER A 81 -14.20 -18.95 -6.45
CA SER A 81 -13.83 -20.26 -5.93
C SER A 81 -13.18 -20.15 -4.55
N PRO A 82 -13.71 -20.83 -3.51
CA PRO A 82 -13.15 -20.81 -2.16
C PRO A 82 -11.72 -21.36 -2.07
N LEU A 83 -11.39 -22.41 -2.83
CA LEU A 83 -10.05 -23.04 -2.81
C LEU A 83 -8.97 -22.06 -3.27
N TRP A 84 -9.21 -21.36 -4.38
CA TRP A 84 -8.28 -20.37 -4.91
C TRP A 84 -8.22 -19.10 -4.04
N ALA A 85 -9.33 -18.74 -3.40
CA ALA A 85 -9.37 -17.66 -2.43
C ALA A 85 -8.47 -17.97 -1.22
N SER A 86 -8.58 -19.17 -0.64
CA SER A 86 -7.73 -19.58 0.49
C SER A 86 -6.25 -19.59 0.12
N ALA A 87 -5.88 -20.20 -1.01
CA ALA A 87 -4.49 -20.22 -1.47
C ALA A 87 -3.92 -18.81 -1.72
N PHE A 88 -4.76 -17.90 -2.23
CA PHE A 88 -4.40 -16.48 -2.38
C PHE A 88 -4.15 -15.83 -1.02
N LEU A 89 -5.01 -16.09 -0.03
CA LEU A 89 -4.90 -15.51 1.31
C LEU A 89 -3.62 -15.96 2.00
N ASP A 90 -3.25 -17.24 1.86
CA ASP A 90 -1.99 -17.78 2.41
C ASP A 90 -0.77 -17.11 1.78
N CYS A 91 -0.74 -17.02 0.44
CA CYS A 91 0.34 -16.33 -0.28
C CYS A 91 0.42 -14.84 0.08
N TRP A 92 -0.74 -14.19 0.22
CA TRP A 92 -0.83 -12.78 0.58
C TRP A 92 -0.33 -12.55 2.01
N CYS A 93 -0.71 -13.41 2.96
CA CYS A 93 -0.24 -13.37 4.34
C CYS A 93 1.28 -13.54 4.41
N GLN A 94 1.84 -14.51 3.68
CA GLN A 94 3.30 -14.68 3.59
C GLN A 94 3.99 -13.44 3.02
N ARG A 95 3.43 -12.82 1.97
CA ARG A 95 3.98 -11.60 1.36
C ARG A 95 3.87 -10.38 2.29
N ALA A 96 2.79 -10.27 3.05
CA ALA A 96 2.61 -9.24 4.07
C ALA A 96 3.63 -9.41 5.22
N MET A 97 3.82 -10.64 5.71
CA MET A 97 4.83 -10.97 6.73
C MET A 97 6.25 -10.66 6.25
N ARG A 98 6.60 -11.06 5.01
CA ARG A 98 7.92 -10.77 4.41
C ARG A 98 8.18 -9.29 4.19
N SER A 99 7.13 -8.48 4.04
CA SER A 99 7.27 -7.04 3.85
C SER A 99 7.72 -6.30 5.12
N ARG A 100 7.70 -6.95 6.29
CA ARG A 100 8.08 -6.39 7.60
C ARG A 100 7.35 -5.07 7.95
N LEU A 101 6.12 -4.92 7.45
CA LEU A 101 5.28 -3.77 7.73
C LEU A 101 4.38 -4.12 8.92
N GLU A 102 4.76 -3.71 10.13
CA GLU A 102 3.97 -3.97 11.34
C GLU A 102 2.48 -3.56 11.23
N PRO A 103 2.11 -2.43 10.60
CA PRO A 103 0.70 -2.04 10.46
C PRO A 103 -0.12 -2.98 9.57
N MET A 104 0.54 -3.74 8.68
CA MET A 104 -0.12 -4.71 7.79
C MET A 104 -0.29 -6.09 8.42
N ARG A 105 0.28 -6.33 9.60
CA ARG A 105 0.15 -7.57 10.37
C ARG A 105 -1.02 -7.56 11.35
N LYS A 106 -1.64 -6.39 11.56
CA LYS A 106 -2.79 -6.20 12.45
C LYS A 106 -4.12 -6.39 11.73
#